data_AF-A0A7R6YYH1-F1
#
_entry.id   AF-A0A7R6YYH1-F1
#
_cell.length_a   1.000
_cell.length_b   1.000
_cell.length_c   1.000
_cell.angle_alpha   90.00
_cell.angle_beta   90.00
_cell.angle_gamma   90.00
#
_symmetry.space_group_name_H-M   'P 1'
#
loop_
_entity.id
_entity.type
_entity.pdbx_description
1 polymer ?
#
loop_
_entity_poly.entity_id
_entity_poly.type
_entity_poly.pdbx_seq_one_letter_code
_entity_poly.pdbx_strand_id
1 'polypeptide(L)' 'MKTDIKVEADRLAADPRISDYDFWRSLKNLNNEIFTIANNNQPIPFAMIRWRAILKQARMKRGHA' A
#
# COMPACT_ATOMS: atom_id res chain seq x y z
N MET A 1 7.10 -1.82 18.11
CA MET A 1 6.10 -2.74 17.50
C MET A 1 6.42 -2.92 16.02
N LYS A 2 7.18 -3.95 15.64
CA LYS A 2 7.46 -4.29 14.24
C LYS A 2 6.27 -5.08 13.71
N THR A 3 5.17 -4.45 13.32
CA THR A 3 4.18 -5.18 12.50
C THR A 3 4.84 -5.41 11.15
N ASP A 4 5.13 -6.67 10.87
CA ASP A 4 5.83 -7.09 9.67
C ASP A 4 4.97 -6.75 8.45
N ILE A 5 5.58 -6.04 7.48
CA ILE A 5 4.95 -5.71 6.20
C ILE A 5 4.38 -6.97 5.55
N LYS A 6 5.10 -8.09 5.68
CA LYS A 6 4.70 -9.39 5.14
C LYS A 6 3.40 -9.89 5.77
N VAL A 7 3.28 -9.83 7.09
CA VAL A 7 2.09 -10.33 7.83
C VAL A 7 0.85 -9.52 7.44
N GLU A 8 0.96 -8.20 7.38
CA GLU A 8 -0.17 -7.36 6.96
C GLU A 8 -0.52 -7.56 5.48
N ALA A 9 0.48 -7.70 4.62
CA ALA A 9 0.26 -7.97 3.21
C ALA A 9 -0.42 -9.33 2.99
N ASP A 10 -0.03 -10.37 3.73
CA ASP A 10 -0.65 -11.70 3.72
C ASP A 10 -2.10 -11.62 4.17
N ARG A 11 -2.37 -10.92 5.28
CA ARG A 11 -3.71 -10.73 5.81
C ARG A 11 -4.64 -10.05 4.81
N LEU A 12 -4.17 -8.97 4.18
CA LEU A 12 -4.96 -8.22 3.19
C LEU A 12 -5.16 -9.04 1.91
N ALA A 13 -4.12 -9.72 1.42
CA ALA A 13 -4.23 -10.56 0.24
C ALA A 13 -5.26 -11.68 0.43
N ALA A 14 -5.36 -12.24 1.63
CA ALA A 14 -6.31 -13.30 1.96
C ALA A 14 -7.74 -12.80 2.26
N ASP A 15 -7.99 -11.50 2.40
CA ASP A 15 -9.32 -10.98 2.75
C ASP A 15 -10.25 -10.93 1.52
N PRO A 16 -11.30 -11.77 1.44
CA PRO A 16 -12.19 -11.81 0.28
C PRO A 16 -13.07 -10.57 0.15
N ARG A 17 -13.17 -9.73 1.19
CA ARG A 17 -13.97 -8.48 1.16
C ARG A 17 -13.26 -7.36 0.42
N ILE A 18 -11.96 -7.51 0.15
CA ILE A 18 -11.16 -6.54 -0.57
C ILE A 18 -10.99 -7.05 -1.99
N SER A 19 -11.41 -6.27 -2.98
CA SER A 19 -11.23 -6.60 -4.39
C SER A 19 -9.86 -6.15 -4.91
N ASP A 20 -9.44 -6.68 -6.07
CA ASP A 20 -8.21 -6.22 -6.72
C ASP A 20 -8.30 -4.76 -7.19
N TYR A 21 -9.53 -4.30 -7.47
CA TYR A 21 -9.81 -2.89 -7.73
C TYR A 21 -9.51 -2.02 -6.49
N ASP A 22 -9.89 -2.46 -5.30
CA ASP A 22 -9.60 -1.73 -4.06
C ASP A 22 -8.10 -1.59 -3.81
N PHE A 23 -7.33 -2.65 -4.08
CA PHE A 23 -5.86 -2.58 -4.03
C PHE A 23 -5.29 -1.58 -5.03
N TRP A 24 -5.72 -1.65 -6.30
CA TRP A 24 -5.26 -0.74 -7.33
C TRP A 24 -5.60 0.71 -7.00
N ARG A 25 -6.86 0.96 -6.59
CA ARG A 25 -7.35 2.30 -6.29
C ARG A 25 -6.64 2.91 -5.08
N SER A 26 -6.46 2.11 -4.03
CA SER A 26 -5.76 2.55 -2.81
C SER A 26 -4.29 2.85 -3.08
N LEU A 27 -3.60 1.99 -3.84
CA LEU A 27 -2.20 2.21 -4.21
C LEU A 27 -2.04 3.47 -5.09
N LYS A 28 -2.96 3.70 -6.03
CA LYS A 28 -2.95 4.91 -6.87
C LYS A 28 -3.15 6.17 -6.04
N ASN A 29 -4.15 6.19 -5.16
CA ASN A 29 -4.41 7.34 -4.28
C ASN A 29 -3.21 7.64 -3.38
N LEU A 30 -2.61 6.59 -2.79
CA LEU A 30 -1.45 6.73 -1.93
C LEU A 30 -0.22 7.28 -2.67
N ASN A 31 0.03 6.82 -3.90
CA ASN A 31 1.12 7.32 -4.73
C ASN A 31 0.91 8.79 -5.12
N ASN A 32 -0.33 9.18 -5.43
CA ASN A 32 -0.67 10.58 -5.73
C ASN A 32 -0.40 11.48 -4.52
N GLU A 33 -0.81 11.06 -3.32
CA GLU A 33 -0.59 11.85 -2.11
C GLU A 33 0.91 11.98 -1.79
N ILE A 34 1.67 10.87 -1.89
CA ILE A 34 3.12 10.91 -1.75
C ILE A 34 3.76 11.87 -2.76
N PHE A 35 3.29 11.86 -4.01
CA PHE A 35 3.76 12.76 -5.05
C PHE A 35 3.48 14.23 -4.71
N THR A 36 2.27 14.55 -4.25
CA THR A 36 1.91 15.91 -3.81
C THR A 36 2.80 16.40 -2.68
N ILE A 37 3.01 15.58 -1.64
CA ILE A 37 3.86 15.91 -0.50
C ILE A 37 5.31 16.13 -0.96
N ALA A 38 5.84 15.25 -1.80
CA ALA A 38 7.19 15.37 -2.34
C ALA A 38 7.34 16.64 -3.19
N ASN A 39 6.36 16.97 -4.03
CA ASN A 39 6.35 18.16 -4.87
C ASN A 39 6.28 19.45 -4.04
N ASN A 40 5.68 19.40 -2.86
CA ASN A 40 5.63 20.51 -1.92
C ASN A 40 6.88 20.61 -1.01
N ASN A 41 7.93 19.80 -1.26
CA ASN A 41 9.12 19.68 -0.41
C ASN A 41 8.80 19.39 1.07
N GLN A 42 7.70 18.69 1.32
CA GLN A 42 7.28 18.31 2.65
C GLN A 42 7.82 16.92 3.01
N PRO A 43 8.09 16.65 4.30
CA PRO A 43 8.52 15.33 4.73
C PRO A 43 7.41 14.30 4.51
N ILE A 44 7.73 13.22 3.78
CA ILE A 44 6.77 12.14 3.54
C ILE A 44 6.61 11.31 4.82
N PRO A 45 5.38 11.16 5.35
CA PRO A 45 5.13 10.33 6.52
C PRO A 45 5.55 8.87 6.27
N PHE A 46 6.37 8.32 7.17
CA PHE A 46 6.85 6.93 7.04
C PHE A 46 5.71 5.90 6.93
N ALA A 47 4.59 6.16 7.59
CA ALA A 47 3.39 5.32 7.51
C ALA A 47 2.89 5.17 6.05
N MET A 48 2.97 6.22 5.23
CA MET A 48 2.57 6.15 3.81
C MET A 48 3.50 5.26 3.00
N ILE A 49 4.81 5.37 3.23
CA ILE A 49 5.80 4.49 2.59
C ILE A 49 5.58 3.04 3.00
N ARG A 50 5.30 2.80 4.28
CA ARG A 50 4.99 1.47 4.81
C ARG A 50 3.71 0.90 4.17
N TRP A 51 2.61 1.67 4.14
CA TRP A 51 1.37 1.24 3.49
C TRP A 51 1.54 0.98 2.00
N ARG A 52 2.38 1.76 1.32
CA ARG A 52 2.70 1.53 -0.11
C ARG A 52 3.37 0.18 -0.30
N ALA A 53 4.31 -0.19 0.57
CA ALA A 53 4.96 -1.50 0.53
C ALA A 53 3.96 -2.64 0.80
N ILE A 54 3.12 -2.50 1.83
CA ILE A 54 2.09 -3.49 2.19
C ILE A 54 1.12 -3.72 1.01
N LEU A 55 0.55 -2.66 0.45
CA LEU A 55 -0.43 -2.74 -0.65
C LEU A 55 0.19 -3.35 -1.91
N LYS A 56 1.44 -2.95 -2.24
CA LYS A 56 2.16 -3.52 -3.38
C LYS A 56 2.38 -5.02 -3.20
N GLN A 57 2.84 -5.43 -2.02
CA GLN A 57 3.11 -6.85 -1.74
C GLN A 57 1.81 -7.68 -1.69
N ALA A 58 0.73 -7.15 -1.13
CA ALA A 58 -0.58 -7.80 -1.11
C ALA A 58 -1.12 -8.03 -2.54
N ARG A 59 -1.03 -7.00 -3.39
CA ARG A 59 -1.46 -7.09 -4.80
C ARG A 59 -0.63 -8.11 -5.60
N MET A 60 0.69 -8.11 -5.42
CA MET A 60 1.58 -9.10 -6.05
C MET A 60 1.22 -10.54 -5.65
N LYS A 61 0.87 -10.76 -4.38
CA LYS A 61 0.45 -12.09 -3.87
C LYS A 61 -0.83 -12.61 -4.49
N ARG A 62 -1.69 -11.71 -4.99
CA ARG A 62 -2.90 -12.07 -5.74
C ARG A 62 -2.65 -12.31 -7.24
N GLY A 63 -1.40 -12.28 -7.68
CA GLY A 63 -1.05 -12.50 -9.09
C GLY A 63 -1.10 -11.23 -9.94
N HIS A 64 -1.29 -10.06 -9.34
CA HIS A 64 -1.26 -8.78 -10.03
C HIS A 64 0.08 -8.08 -9.80
N ALA A 65 1.01 -8.25 -10.75
CA ALA A 65 2.30 -7.57 -10.76
C ALA A 65 2.17 -6.04 -10.96
#